data_AF-A0A9X3EVX0-F1
#
_entry.id   AF-A0A9X3EVX0-F1
#
_cell.length_a   1.000
_cell.length_b   1.000
_cell.length_c   1.000
_cell.angle_alpha   90.00
_cell.angle_beta   90.00
_cell.angle_gamma   90.00
#
_symmetry.space_group_name_H-M   'P 1'
#
loop_
_entity.id
_entity.type
_entity.pdbx_description
1 polymer ?
#
loop_
_entity_poly.entity_id
_entity_poly.type
_entity_poly.pdbx_seq_one_letter_code
_entity_poly.pdbx_strand_id
1 'polypeptide(L)'
;MTNIWSEAIQGLQPRLGAQTYDLWIRPLELRQVQGQRLLLTAPNRFMKEWFENHYRDVVLDELRARTAQDYHIEIDISAAGEASPNAAAAAAEPRAEPEPPPPPLPPLPALPPIGLSSRYRFSNFIKGSSNELAASAAWSVAQDPGNRFNPFFIYGGVGLGKTHLLHAIGQHIHVHRPHLRIVYQSAERFMNEFISAVRFNQFDQFRARYREQCDVLLIDDIQFIAGRDRTMDEFFHVFNALYEAEKQIVVTADRMPGDMQGMEDRLISRLNWGLVADIKAPDLETRVAILKQKADVDRIDLPDDVALHLATHVRSNVRELEGSLVRVSTFAALKNQPLSREFVSEALGVSAAPAQPAPISIESVQKVVASHFSVRIADLKGPRRHQGISRPRMIAMYLSRQLTGASFPEIGLRFGGKDHSTVINACKRIESIQSEDSELRETVAALRQLLAHEPAHAARCPPDRHPSERPVRRARPPARRSPDSRSASNSSSLASPPRRRRISRHREAWGSRPSPTAGPAAPRLRRPSAEPPRAARLFVLSRRRVHFPQRSVEQPADNLGTLASPLRRG
;
A
#
# COMPACT_ATOMS: atom_id res chain seq x y z
N MET A 1 25.00 42.77 28.41
CA MET A 1 24.35 43.05 27.11
C MET A 1 24.08 41.80 26.28
N THR A 2 24.86 40.72 26.41
CA THR A 2 24.59 39.39 25.79
C THR A 2 23.15 38.89 25.97
N ASN A 3 22.51 39.22 27.11
CA ASN A 3 21.18 38.73 27.46
C ASN A 3 20.04 39.16 26.50
N ILE A 4 20.17 40.30 25.82
CA ILE A 4 19.11 40.86 24.95
C ILE A 4 18.82 39.91 23.77
N TRP A 5 19.87 39.31 23.20
CA TRP A 5 19.76 38.34 22.10
C TRP A 5 19.06 37.06 22.56
N SER A 6 19.47 36.48 23.69
CA SER A 6 18.85 35.27 24.24
C SER A 6 17.39 35.49 24.65
N GLU A 7 17.04 36.65 25.22
CA GLU A 7 15.67 36.97 25.61
C GLU A 7 14.74 37.21 24.40
N ALA A 8 15.23 37.88 23.35
CA ALA A 8 14.48 38.04 22.10
C ALA A 8 14.27 36.70 21.39
N ILE A 9 15.32 35.86 21.32
CA ILE A 9 15.26 34.52 20.72
C ILE A 9 14.31 33.60 21.49
N GLN A 10 14.35 33.58 22.84
CA GLN A 10 13.39 32.82 23.65
C GLN A 10 11.95 33.30 23.43
N GLY A 11 11.74 34.60 23.23
CA GLY A 11 10.43 35.17 22.83
C GLY A 11 9.93 34.69 21.47
N LEU A 12 10.83 34.44 20.52
CA LEU A 12 10.52 33.94 19.19
C LEU A 12 10.31 32.41 19.14
N GLN A 13 10.83 31.65 20.10
CA GLN A 13 10.66 30.19 20.16
C GLN A 13 9.18 29.72 20.06
N PRO A 14 8.20 30.27 20.82
CA PRO A 14 6.78 29.91 20.65
C PRO A 14 6.15 30.46 19.36
N ARG A 15 6.73 31.49 18.73
CA ARG A 15 6.21 32.11 17.49
C ARG A 15 6.68 31.36 16.23
N LEU A 16 7.92 30.84 16.23
CA LEU A 16 8.53 30.13 15.11
C LEU A 16 8.34 28.60 15.19
N GLY A 17 8.06 28.07 16.39
CA GLY A 17 7.95 26.64 16.66
C GLY A 17 9.31 25.98 16.90
N ALA A 18 9.34 24.98 17.79
CA ALA A 18 10.58 24.40 18.31
C ALA A 18 11.52 23.84 17.21
N GLN A 19 10.98 23.17 16.20
CA GLN A 19 11.80 22.60 15.10
C GLN A 19 12.46 23.70 14.26
N THR A 20 11.73 24.76 13.90
CA THR A 20 12.27 25.92 13.17
C THR A 20 13.35 26.62 13.97
N TYR A 21 13.11 26.79 15.27
CA TYR A 21 14.04 27.40 16.22
C TYR A 21 15.34 26.59 16.34
N ASP A 22 15.26 25.28 16.58
CA ASP A 22 16.43 24.42 16.75
C ASP A 22 17.26 24.29 15.47
N LEU A 23 16.63 24.39 14.28
CA LEU A 23 17.30 24.28 12.99
C LEU A 23 17.94 25.59 12.49
N TRP A 24 17.33 26.75 12.75
CA TRP A 24 17.72 28.01 12.08
C TRP A 24 18.09 29.17 12.99
N ILE A 25 17.70 29.12 14.27
CA ILE A 25 17.91 30.23 15.22
C ILE A 25 18.93 29.83 16.28
N ARG A 26 18.80 28.62 16.85
CA ARG A 26 19.71 28.05 17.85
C ARG A 26 21.17 27.90 17.36
N PRO A 27 21.48 27.63 16.09
CA PRO A 27 22.86 27.56 15.61
C PRO A 27 23.56 28.92 15.41
N LEU A 28 22.91 30.05 15.73
CA LEU A 28 23.45 31.40 15.52
C LEU A 28 23.97 32.00 16.82
N GLU A 29 25.29 31.97 16.99
CA GLU A 29 25.96 32.47 18.19
C GLU A 29 26.24 33.98 18.09
N LEU A 30 25.86 34.74 19.13
CA LEU A 30 26.20 36.16 19.24
C LEU A 30 27.67 36.32 19.62
N ARG A 31 28.48 36.77 18.67
CA ARG A 31 29.93 36.97 18.82
C ARG A 31 30.26 38.29 19.50
N GLN A 32 29.57 39.37 19.15
CA GLN A 32 29.77 40.69 19.76
C GLN A 32 28.56 41.62 19.60
N VAL A 33 28.39 42.55 20.54
CA VAL A 33 27.52 43.72 20.42
C VAL A 33 28.39 44.97 20.33
N GLN A 34 28.22 45.79 19.31
CA GLN A 34 28.90 47.08 19.15
C GLN A 34 27.86 48.19 18.94
N GLY A 35 27.37 48.77 20.05
CA GLY A 35 26.27 49.73 20.03
C GLY A 35 25.02 49.12 19.40
N GLN A 36 24.56 49.69 18.28
CA GLN A 36 23.42 49.20 17.51
C GLN A 36 23.75 48.02 16.58
N ARG A 37 24.99 47.51 16.53
CA ARG A 37 25.37 46.37 15.68
C ARG A 37 25.45 45.07 16.47
N LEU A 38 24.83 44.02 15.93
CA LEU A 38 24.88 42.64 16.43
C LEU A 38 25.68 41.79 15.44
N LEU A 39 26.85 41.32 15.88
CA LEU A 39 27.72 40.43 15.11
C LEU A 39 27.42 38.98 15.50
N LEU A 40 26.79 38.25 14.59
CA LEU A 40 26.46 36.82 14.74
C LEU A 40 27.47 35.95 14.01
N THR A 41 27.60 34.69 14.42
CA THR A 41 28.34 33.66 13.68
C THR A 41 27.37 32.56 13.25
N ALA A 42 27.36 32.26 11.95
CA ALA A 42 26.65 31.13 11.37
C ALA A 42 27.62 29.96 11.09
N PRO A 43 27.18 28.70 11.22
CA PRO A 43 28.04 27.53 11.02
C PRO A 43 28.35 27.25 9.54
N ASN A 44 27.60 27.85 8.60
CA ASN A 44 27.87 27.79 7.17
C ASN A 44 27.16 28.95 6.43
N ARG A 45 27.58 29.20 5.18
CA ARG A 45 27.04 30.23 4.30
C ARG A 45 25.54 30.09 4.05
N PHE A 46 25.03 28.88 3.91
CA PHE A 46 23.62 28.62 3.61
C PHE A 46 22.70 29.01 4.79
N MET A 47 23.10 28.77 6.04
CA MET A 47 22.35 29.27 7.21
C MET A 47 22.38 30.79 7.33
N LYS A 48 23.51 31.44 6.99
CA LYS A 48 23.57 32.90 6.88
C LYS A 48 22.55 33.43 5.87
N GLU A 49 22.64 32.98 4.62
CA GLU A 49 21.75 33.42 3.53
C GLU A 49 20.27 33.07 3.82
N TRP A 50 19.99 31.93 4.46
CA TRP A 50 18.62 31.58 4.85
C TRP A 50 18.07 32.49 5.95
N PHE A 51 18.84 32.77 7.01
CA PHE A 51 18.43 33.67 8.08
C PHE A 51 18.26 35.11 7.56
N GLU A 52 19.21 35.60 6.76
CA GLU A 52 19.18 36.96 6.18
C GLU A 52 17.92 37.22 5.35
N ASN A 53 17.41 36.19 4.65
CA ASN A 53 16.21 36.31 3.79
C ASN A 53 14.87 35.98 4.47
N HIS A 54 14.84 35.26 5.60
CA HIS A 54 13.58 34.75 6.19
C HIS A 54 13.33 35.14 7.65
N TYR A 55 14.37 35.41 8.44
CA TYR A 55 14.26 35.62 9.88
C TYR A 55 14.87 36.94 10.36
N ARG A 56 15.75 37.57 9.58
CA ARG A 56 16.40 38.85 9.90
C ARG A 56 15.39 39.90 10.34
N ASP A 57 14.40 40.21 9.51
CA ASP A 57 13.41 41.26 9.79
C ASP A 57 12.53 40.90 10.99
N VAL A 58 12.12 39.63 11.11
CA VAL A 58 11.32 39.12 12.24
C VAL A 58 12.08 39.26 13.57
N VAL A 59 13.39 39.03 13.56
CA VAL A 59 14.26 39.19 14.74
C VAL A 59 14.54 40.65 15.02
N LEU A 60 14.74 41.49 14.00
CA LEU A 60 14.91 42.94 14.15
C LEU A 60 13.67 43.60 14.74
N ASP A 61 12.46 43.20 14.31
CA ASP A 61 11.21 43.75 14.83
C ASP A 61 10.92 43.29 16.28
N GLU A 62 11.28 42.06 16.66
CA GLU A 62 11.23 41.61 18.07
C GLU A 62 12.25 42.37 18.95
N LEU A 63 13.46 42.64 18.44
CA LEU A 63 14.47 43.46 19.13
C LEU A 63 14.01 44.90 19.30
N ARG A 64 13.47 45.53 18.24
CA ARG A 64 12.84 46.87 18.27
C ARG A 64 11.73 46.94 19.30
N ALA A 65 10.80 45.99 19.28
CA ALA A 65 9.66 45.96 20.20
C ALA A 65 10.06 45.86 21.68
N ARG A 66 11.23 45.26 21.98
CA ARG A 66 11.75 45.07 23.35
C ARG A 66 12.65 46.20 23.83
N THR A 67 13.35 46.89 22.93
CA THR A 67 14.41 47.85 23.27
C THR A 67 14.13 49.29 22.86
N ALA A 68 13.09 49.52 22.03
CA ALA A 68 12.80 50.79 21.36
C ALA A 68 13.98 51.37 20.56
N GLN A 69 14.88 50.51 20.07
CA GLN A 69 16.07 50.88 19.29
C GLN A 69 16.19 50.02 18.04
N ASP A 70 16.66 50.64 16.95
CA ASP A 70 17.00 49.94 15.72
C ASP A 70 18.39 49.30 15.85
N TYR A 71 18.46 48.01 15.53
CA TYR A 71 19.70 47.25 15.45
C TYR A 71 20.01 46.85 14.02
N HIS A 72 21.29 46.64 13.71
CA HIS A 72 21.75 46.06 12.45
C HIS A 72 22.42 44.71 12.74
N ILE A 73 21.92 43.64 12.12
CA ILE A 73 22.50 42.30 12.22
C ILE A 73 23.49 42.11 11.07
N GLU A 74 24.74 41.78 11.43
CA GLU A 74 25.83 41.37 10.53
C GLU A 74 26.25 39.95 10.91
N ILE A 75 26.46 39.08 9.92
CA ILE A 75 26.69 37.64 10.15
C ILE A 75 28.01 37.21 9.51
N ASP A 76 28.94 36.73 10.33
CA ASP A 76 30.15 36.03 9.91
C ASP A 76 29.86 34.52 9.72
N ILE A 77 30.71 33.84 8.95
CA ILE A 77 30.73 32.38 8.85
C ILE A 77 31.85 31.87 9.75
N SER A 78 31.61 30.82 10.53
CA SER A 78 32.64 30.21 11.38
C SER A 78 33.76 29.60 10.52
N ALA A 79 34.98 30.11 10.67
CA ALA A 79 36.14 29.79 9.83
C ALA A 79 36.79 28.43 10.18
N ALA A 80 36.00 27.36 10.09
CA ALA A 80 36.42 25.98 10.37
C ALA A 80 36.35 25.05 9.13
N GLY A 81 36.23 25.62 7.92
CA GLY A 81 35.90 24.86 6.70
C GLY A 81 36.49 25.34 5.37
N GLU A 82 37.30 26.40 5.33
CA GLU A 82 37.96 26.86 4.10
C GLU A 82 39.44 27.14 4.35
N ALA A 83 40.33 26.32 3.77
CA ALA A 83 41.76 26.51 3.78
C ALA A 83 42.27 26.74 2.36
N SER A 84 42.81 27.93 2.09
CA SER A 84 43.45 28.29 0.83
C SER A 84 44.86 28.81 1.11
N PRO A 85 45.94 28.15 0.63
CA PRO A 85 47.29 28.45 1.07
C PRO A 85 48.00 29.48 0.18
N ASN A 86 48.35 30.65 0.71
CA ASN A 86 49.51 31.41 0.23
C ASN A 86 50.10 32.38 1.28
N ALA A 87 51.38 32.72 1.10
CA ALA A 87 52.10 33.85 1.68
C ALA A 87 52.26 33.97 3.22
N ALA A 88 53.28 33.26 3.72
CA ALA A 88 54.33 33.77 4.63
C ALA A 88 53.98 34.49 5.96
N ALA A 89 54.31 33.83 7.08
CA ALA A 89 55.21 34.36 8.12
C ALA A 89 55.86 33.18 8.88
N ALA A 90 57.04 33.38 9.49
CA ALA A 90 57.82 32.30 10.11
C ALA A 90 57.79 32.34 11.66
N ALA A 91 57.72 31.17 12.28
CA ALA A 91 58.13 30.89 13.65
C ALA A 91 58.63 29.43 13.75
N ALA A 92 59.61 29.17 14.62
CA ALA A 92 60.44 27.96 14.55
C ALA A 92 59.76 26.66 15.05
N GLU A 93 60.27 25.53 14.55
CA GLU A 93 60.04 24.18 15.10
C GLU A 93 60.65 24.03 16.51
N PRO A 94 60.36 22.91 17.21
CA PRO A 94 61.42 21.89 17.22
C PRO A 94 60.95 20.49 16.75
N ARG A 95 61.68 20.02 15.73
CA ARG A 95 61.70 18.69 15.10
C ARG A 95 61.60 17.49 16.07
N ALA A 96 60.69 16.56 15.77
CA ALA A 96 60.72 15.17 16.21
C ALA A 96 61.04 14.23 15.04
N GLU A 97 61.41 12.98 15.30
CA GLU A 97 61.80 12.01 14.27
C GLU A 97 60.58 11.42 13.51
N PRO A 98 60.74 11.03 12.22
CA PRO A 98 59.65 10.50 11.42
C PRO A 98 59.36 9.02 11.72
N GLU A 99 58.17 8.72 12.24
CA GLU A 99 57.60 7.37 12.14
C GLU A 99 57.36 6.98 10.66
N PRO A 100 57.43 5.67 10.32
CA PRO A 100 57.07 5.21 8.98
C PRO A 100 55.57 5.46 8.72
N PRO A 101 55.18 5.77 7.46
CA PRO A 101 53.79 6.10 7.16
C PRO A 101 52.86 4.89 7.44
N PRO A 102 51.73 5.08 8.14
CA PRO A 102 50.76 4.02 8.32
C PRO A 102 50.19 3.55 6.97
N PRO A 103 49.74 2.28 6.86
CA PRO A 103 49.16 1.77 5.63
C PRO A 103 47.96 2.62 5.22
N PRO A 104 47.72 2.81 3.90
CA PRO A 104 46.65 3.67 3.42
C PRO A 104 45.30 3.19 3.96
N LEU A 105 44.65 4.04 4.75
CA LEU A 105 43.32 3.78 5.28
C LEU A 105 42.36 3.48 4.12
N PRO A 106 41.44 2.50 4.27
CA PRO A 106 40.42 2.26 3.25
C PRO A 106 39.63 3.55 3.03
N PRO A 107 39.25 3.87 1.78
CA PRO A 107 38.60 5.13 1.46
C PRO A 107 37.33 5.29 2.30
N LEU A 108 37.26 6.40 3.05
CA LEU A 108 36.11 6.74 3.87
C LEU A 108 34.83 6.68 3.02
N PRO A 109 33.76 6.01 3.47
CA PRO A 109 32.52 5.94 2.71
C PRO A 109 31.97 7.35 2.52
N ALA A 110 31.71 7.72 1.27
CA ALA A 110 31.29 9.06 0.91
C ALA A 110 30.04 9.47 1.71
N LEU A 111 30.14 10.59 2.43
CA LEU A 111 29.00 11.18 3.15
C LEU A 111 27.92 11.60 2.13
N PRO A 112 26.66 11.15 2.25
CA PRO A 112 25.70 11.26 1.16
C PRO A 112 24.98 12.64 1.12
N PRO A 113 25.03 13.38 0.01
CA PRO A 113 24.17 14.53 -0.26
C PRO A 113 22.94 14.14 -1.10
N ILE A 114 22.42 12.91 -0.93
CA ILE A 114 21.20 12.44 -1.58
C ILE A 114 20.16 12.21 -0.48
N GLY A 115 18.90 12.63 -0.67
CA GLY A 115 17.82 12.51 0.33
C GLY A 115 17.39 11.08 0.69
N LEU A 116 18.18 10.08 0.31
CA LEU A 116 17.92 8.66 0.51
C LEU A 116 18.29 8.23 1.94
N SER A 117 17.27 8.00 2.78
CA SER A 117 17.45 7.46 4.14
C SER A 117 18.10 6.07 4.13
N SER A 118 19.25 5.92 4.81
CA SER A 118 20.04 4.69 4.91
C SER A 118 19.31 3.47 5.51
N ARG A 119 18.23 3.71 6.28
CA ARG A 119 17.36 2.68 6.87
C ARG A 119 16.57 1.85 5.86
N TYR A 120 16.33 2.40 4.66
CA TYR A 120 15.51 1.77 3.62
C TYR A 120 16.41 1.09 2.58
N ARG A 121 16.62 -0.22 2.76
CA ARG A 121 17.46 -1.08 1.94
C ARG A 121 16.73 -2.37 1.61
N PHE A 122 17.10 -3.03 0.51
CA PHE A 122 16.53 -4.34 0.12
C PHE A 122 16.72 -5.41 1.20
N SER A 123 17.85 -5.40 1.92
CA SER A 123 18.12 -6.27 3.08
C SER A 123 17.07 -6.18 4.19
N ASN A 124 16.40 -5.02 4.28
CA ASN A 124 15.44 -4.71 5.34
C ASN A 124 13.99 -4.81 4.82
N PHE A 125 13.78 -5.20 3.55
CA PHE A 125 12.47 -5.32 2.94
C PHE A 125 12.05 -6.79 2.88
N ILE A 126 11.09 -7.17 3.71
CA ILE A 126 10.56 -8.55 3.70
C ILE A 126 9.69 -8.75 2.47
N LYS A 127 10.18 -9.58 1.54
CA LYS A 127 9.42 -10.05 0.38
C LYS A 127 8.38 -11.09 0.84
N GLY A 128 7.15 -10.96 0.35
CA GLY A 128 6.04 -11.87 0.62
C GLY A 128 5.00 -11.83 -0.50
N SER A 129 3.94 -12.65 -0.38
CA SER A 129 2.96 -12.85 -1.47
C SER A 129 2.27 -11.55 -1.93
N SER A 130 2.14 -10.57 -1.02
CA SER A 130 1.46 -9.29 -1.26
C SER A 130 2.31 -8.23 -1.95
N ASN A 131 3.63 -8.44 -2.07
CA ASN A 131 4.59 -7.44 -2.57
C ASN A 131 5.64 -8.01 -3.56
N GLU A 132 5.59 -9.31 -3.86
CA GLU A 132 6.62 -10.03 -4.61
C GLU A 132 6.94 -9.41 -5.97
N LEU A 133 5.93 -9.01 -6.75
CA LEU A 133 6.12 -8.39 -8.07
C LEU A 133 6.89 -7.08 -7.95
N ALA A 134 6.41 -6.17 -7.09
CA ALA A 134 7.05 -4.87 -6.87
C ALA A 134 8.48 -5.01 -6.31
N ALA A 135 8.72 -5.93 -5.38
CA ALA A 135 10.04 -6.17 -4.80
C ALA A 135 11.04 -6.74 -5.83
N SER A 136 10.59 -7.70 -6.65
CA SER A 136 11.44 -8.34 -7.66
C SER A 136 11.74 -7.41 -8.85
N ALA A 137 10.76 -6.59 -9.23
CA ALA A 137 10.94 -5.52 -10.21
C ALA A 137 11.87 -4.41 -9.71
N ALA A 138 11.68 -3.95 -8.46
CA ALA A 138 12.58 -2.98 -7.83
C ALA A 138 14.03 -3.46 -7.79
N TRP A 139 14.26 -4.74 -7.47
CA TRP A 139 15.58 -5.35 -7.54
C TRP A 139 16.16 -5.34 -8.96
N SER A 140 15.37 -5.71 -9.98
CA SER A 140 15.80 -5.66 -11.38
C SER A 140 16.12 -4.24 -11.85
N VAL A 141 15.34 -3.23 -11.45
CA VAL A 141 15.59 -1.80 -11.74
C VAL A 141 16.87 -1.30 -11.06
N ALA A 142 17.14 -1.77 -9.85
CA ALA A 142 18.37 -1.42 -9.14
C ALA A 142 19.62 -2.08 -9.75
N GLN A 143 19.47 -3.31 -10.26
CA GLN A 143 20.54 -4.02 -10.95
C GLN A 143 20.85 -3.45 -12.34
N ASP A 144 19.85 -2.98 -13.10
CA ASP A 144 20.05 -2.45 -14.45
C ASP A 144 19.11 -1.25 -14.77
N PRO A 145 19.43 -0.05 -14.25
CA PRO A 145 18.58 1.13 -14.40
C PRO A 145 18.59 1.69 -15.83
N GLY A 146 17.40 2.04 -16.33
CA GLY A 146 17.15 2.65 -17.64
C GLY A 146 16.56 1.66 -18.65
N ASN A 147 16.86 0.38 -18.48
CA ASN A 147 16.55 -0.71 -19.41
C ASN A 147 15.13 -1.29 -19.21
N ARG A 148 15.00 -2.46 -18.59
CA ARG A 148 13.86 -3.37 -18.79
C ARG A 148 12.50 -2.85 -18.28
N PHE A 149 12.52 -1.99 -17.26
CA PHE A 149 11.32 -1.49 -16.59
C PHE A 149 11.40 0.04 -16.44
N ASN A 150 11.19 0.75 -17.54
CA ASN A 150 11.26 2.20 -17.60
C ASN A 150 9.98 2.77 -18.27
N PRO A 151 9.18 3.62 -17.60
CA PRO A 151 9.21 3.88 -16.16
C PRO A 151 8.91 2.62 -15.32
N PHE A 152 9.23 2.66 -14.04
CA PHE A 152 8.72 1.72 -13.05
C PHE A 152 7.76 2.43 -12.08
N PHE A 153 6.51 1.98 -12.04
CA PHE A 153 5.43 2.60 -11.28
C PHE A 153 4.98 1.67 -10.14
N ILE A 154 5.11 2.14 -8.89
CA ILE A 154 4.81 1.37 -7.68
C ILE A 154 3.59 1.97 -6.97
N TYR A 155 2.49 1.24 -6.85
CA TYR A 155 1.30 1.76 -6.17
C TYR A 155 0.75 0.87 -5.06
N GLY A 156 -0.03 1.48 -4.18
CA GLY A 156 -0.66 0.82 -3.05
C GLY A 156 -0.97 1.78 -1.91
N GLY A 157 -1.74 1.28 -0.94
CA GLY A 157 -2.19 2.06 0.21
C GLY A 157 -1.07 2.64 1.09
N VAL A 158 -1.47 3.48 2.04
CA VAL A 158 -0.56 4.10 3.01
C VAL A 158 0.20 3.05 3.81
N GLY A 159 1.49 3.29 4.03
CA GLY A 159 2.32 2.44 4.91
C GLY A 159 2.53 1.00 4.43
N LEU A 160 2.46 0.71 3.12
CA LEU A 160 2.74 -0.63 2.58
C LEU A 160 4.18 -0.85 2.08
N GLY A 161 5.04 0.19 2.11
CA GLY A 161 6.46 0.06 1.78
C GLY A 161 6.93 0.68 0.45
N LYS A 162 6.08 1.43 -0.26
CA LYS A 162 6.44 2.12 -1.53
C LYS A 162 7.74 2.94 -1.41
N THR A 163 7.77 3.87 -0.46
CA THR A 163 8.95 4.68 -0.09
C THR A 163 10.18 3.81 0.22
N HIS A 164 9.99 2.65 0.87
CA HIS A 164 11.09 1.74 1.20
C HIS A 164 11.71 1.15 -0.06
N LEU A 165 10.90 0.64 -1.00
CA LEU A 165 11.41 0.14 -2.28
C LEU A 165 12.05 1.26 -3.12
N LEU A 166 11.42 2.43 -3.21
CA LEU A 166 11.96 3.59 -3.93
C LEU A 166 13.34 4.00 -3.39
N HIS A 167 13.49 4.09 -2.07
CA HIS A 167 14.77 4.36 -1.43
C HIS A 167 15.78 3.21 -1.59
N ALA A 168 15.33 1.95 -1.52
CA ALA A 168 16.19 0.78 -1.66
C ALA A 168 16.82 0.69 -3.07
N ILE A 169 16.05 1.04 -4.11
CA ILE A 169 16.55 1.21 -5.49
C ILE A 169 17.68 2.24 -5.50
N GLY A 170 17.42 3.47 -5.02
CA GLY A 170 18.43 4.53 -5.00
C GLY A 170 19.68 4.18 -4.19
N GLN A 171 19.51 3.58 -3.00
CA GLN A 171 20.62 3.13 -2.16
C GLN A 171 21.47 2.05 -2.84
N HIS A 172 20.85 1.07 -3.51
CA HIS A 172 21.58 0.02 -4.22
C HIS A 172 22.32 0.57 -5.44
N ILE A 173 21.68 1.44 -6.25
CA ILE A 173 22.33 2.08 -7.40
C ILE A 173 23.51 2.97 -6.94
N HIS A 174 23.34 3.76 -5.88
CA HIS A 174 24.41 4.62 -5.35
C HIS A 174 25.65 3.83 -4.95
N VAL A 175 25.49 2.65 -4.35
CA VAL A 175 26.60 1.78 -3.92
C VAL A 175 27.29 1.09 -5.11
N HIS A 176 26.54 0.62 -6.11
CA HIS A 176 27.11 -0.20 -7.20
C HIS A 176 27.44 0.58 -8.47
N ARG A 177 26.86 1.77 -8.66
CA ARG A 177 27.10 2.69 -9.79
C ARG A 177 27.19 4.14 -9.27
N PRO A 178 28.21 4.49 -8.45
CA PRO A 178 28.34 5.82 -7.83
C PRO A 178 28.55 6.98 -8.82
N HIS A 179 28.76 6.69 -10.11
CA HIS A 179 28.84 7.67 -11.20
C HIS A 179 27.46 8.15 -11.70
N LEU A 180 26.36 7.43 -11.40
CA LEU A 180 25.01 7.84 -11.80
C LEU A 180 24.45 8.89 -10.85
N ARG A 181 23.92 9.98 -11.41
CA ARG A 181 23.33 11.09 -10.66
C ARG A 181 21.88 10.75 -10.31
N ILE A 182 21.62 10.45 -9.04
CA ILE A 182 20.31 10.03 -8.54
C ILE A 182 19.57 11.21 -7.93
N VAL A 183 18.40 11.55 -8.46
CA VAL A 183 17.52 12.59 -7.92
C VAL A 183 16.33 11.94 -7.23
N TYR A 184 16.32 11.97 -5.89
CA TYR A 184 15.17 11.55 -5.08
C TYR A 184 14.40 12.75 -4.54
N GLN A 185 13.08 12.80 -4.79
CA GLN A 185 12.21 13.88 -4.37
C GLN A 185 10.79 13.35 -4.06
N SER A 186 10.04 13.99 -3.14
CA SER A 186 8.58 13.83 -3.11
C SER A 186 7.93 14.75 -4.13
N ALA A 187 6.80 14.36 -4.71
CA ALA A 187 6.11 15.16 -5.72
C ALA A 187 5.67 16.54 -5.21
N GLU A 188 5.32 16.65 -3.92
CA GLU A 188 5.08 17.91 -3.22
C GLU A 188 6.32 18.82 -3.22
N ARG A 189 7.51 18.28 -2.94
CA ARG A 189 8.74 19.08 -2.96
C ARG A 189 9.17 19.43 -4.39
N PHE A 190 8.91 18.58 -5.38
CA PHE A 190 9.11 18.92 -6.80
C PHE A 190 8.24 20.12 -7.19
N MET A 191 6.96 20.13 -6.79
CA MET A 191 6.05 21.27 -6.97
C MET A 191 6.59 22.54 -6.29
N ASN A 192 7.05 22.45 -5.04
CA ASN A 192 7.55 23.60 -4.30
C ASN A 192 8.87 24.15 -4.89
N GLU A 193 9.79 23.28 -5.33
CA GLU A 193 11.01 23.68 -6.05
C GLU A 193 10.68 24.34 -7.40
N PHE A 194 9.72 23.81 -8.17
CA PHE A 194 9.25 24.40 -9.42
C PHE A 194 8.65 25.81 -9.21
N ILE A 195 7.77 25.97 -8.22
CA ILE A 195 7.16 27.26 -7.87
C ILE A 195 8.24 28.28 -7.46
N SER A 196 9.25 27.86 -6.69
CA SER A 196 10.38 28.73 -6.33
C SER A 196 11.24 29.08 -7.54
N ALA A 197 11.56 28.12 -8.41
CA ALA A 197 12.37 28.36 -9.59
C ALA A 197 11.70 29.33 -10.58
N VAL A 198 10.37 29.25 -10.73
CA VAL A 198 9.58 30.22 -11.51
C VAL A 198 9.53 31.59 -10.82
N ARG A 199 9.40 31.66 -9.48
CA ARG A 199 9.36 32.92 -8.72
C ARG A 199 10.68 33.68 -8.77
N PHE A 200 11.81 32.98 -8.63
CA PHE A 200 13.15 33.59 -8.53
C PHE A 200 13.93 33.58 -9.85
N ASN A 201 13.28 33.25 -10.97
CA ASN A 201 13.88 33.15 -12.30
C ASN A 201 15.11 32.20 -12.37
N GLN A 202 15.04 31.08 -11.65
CA GLN A 202 16.05 30.01 -11.59
C GLN A 202 15.62 28.77 -12.41
N PHE A 203 14.74 28.96 -13.39
CA PHE A 203 14.09 27.86 -14.10
C PHE A 203 15.06 26.97 -14.89
N ASP A 204 16.15 27.55 -15.42
CA ASP A 204 17.20 26.78 -16.10
C ASP A 204 17.99 25.90 -15.13
N GLN A 205 18.22 26.35 -13.88
CA GLN A 205 18.87 25.53 -12.86
C GLN A 205 17.98 24.34 -12.44
N PHE A 206 16.67 24.57 -12.34
CA PHE A 206 15.69 23.52 -12.10
C PHE A 206 15.69 22.48 -13.25
N ARG A 207 15.69 22.95 -14.51
CA ARG A 207 15.74 22.07 -15.69
C ARG A 207 17.05 21.30 -15.79
N ALA A 208 18.19 21.94 -15.54
CA ALA A 208 19.48 21.28 -15.49
C ALA A 208 19.48 20.17 -14.44
N ARG A 209 19.04 20.44 -13.20
CA ARG A 209 18.94 19.45 -12.11
C ARG A 209 18.09 18.23 -12.49
N TYR A 210 16.90 18.45 -13.06
CA TYR A 210 15.94 17.35 -13.31
C TYR A 210 16.08 16.67 -14.68
N ARG A 211 16.83 17.22 -15.65
CA ARG A 211 16.98 16.65 -17.00
C ARG A 211 18.43 16.32 -17.36
N GLU A 212 19.32 17.29 -17.25
CA GLU A 212 20.73 17.17 -17.69
C GLU A 212 21.61 16.49 -16.64
N GLN A 213 21.28 16.73 -15.37
CA GLN A 213 22.02 16.31 -14.16
C GLN A 213 21.36 15.13 -13.44
N CYS A 214 20.43 14.45 -14.09
CA CYS A 214 19.70 13.31 -13.56
C CYS A 214 19.88 12.09 -14.48
N ASP A 215 20.36 10.98 -13.93
CA ASP A 215 20.42 9.67 -14.62
C ASP A 215 19.41 8.67 -14.06
N VAL A 216 18.94 8.89 -12.82
CA VAL A 216 17.90 8.10 -12.14
C VAL A 216 16.99 9.05 -11.37
N LEU A 217 15.73 9.18 -11.80
CA LEU A 217 14.70 9.98 -11.14
C LEU A 217 13.82 9.09 -10.26
N LEU A 218 13.72 9.43 -8.97
CA LEU A 218 12.95 8.70 -7.97
C LEU A 218 11.91 9.64 -7.33
N ILE A 219 10.64 9.55 -7.76
CA ILE A 219 9.55 10.38 -7.22
C ILE A 219 8.64 9.59 -6.27
N ASP A 220 8.48 10.07 -5.04
CA ASP A 220 7.53 9.52 -4.07
C ASP A 220 6.19 10.28 -4.06
N ASP A 221 5.09 9.52 -3.98
CA ASP A 221 3.70 9.99 -3.86
C ASP A 221 3.26 11.02 -4.94
N ILE A 222 3.33 10.62 -6.21
CA ILE A 222 3.00 11.45 -7.40
C ILE A 222 1.58 12.05 -7.39
N GLN A 223 0.64 11.49 -6.63
CA GLN A 223 -0.71 12.04 -6.50
C GLN A 223 -0.74 13.50 -6.01
N PHE A 224 0.32 14.00 -5.37
CA PHE A 224 0.40 15.39 -4.90
C PHE A 224 0.55 16.45 -6.01
N ILE A 225 0.89 16.08 -7.26
CA ILE A 225 0.86 17.01 -8.40
C ILE A 225 -0.47 17.00 -9.19
N ALA A 226 -1.41 16.12 -8.85
CA ALA A 226 -2.71 16.08 -9.54
C ALA A 226 -3.49 17.40 -9.33
N GLY A 227 -4.10 17.93 -10.40
CA GLY A 227 -4.77 19.23 -10.39
C GLY A 227 -3.84 20.43 -10.23
N ARG A 228 -2.55 20.28 -10.56
CA ARG A 228 -1.53 21.34 -10.53
C ARG A 228 -0.94 21.58 -11.92
N ASP A 229 -1.79 21.91 -12.89
CA ASP A 229 -1.54 22.01 -14.34
C ASP A 229 -0.08 22.34 -14.72
N ARG A 230 0.42 23.54 -14.38
CA ARG A 230 1.79 23.98 -14.70
C ARG A 230 2.92 23.07 -14.16
N THR A 231 2.67 22.39 -13.05
CA THR A 231 3.60 21.41 -12.45
C THR A 231 3.49 20.05 -13.15
N MET A 232 2.28 19.65 -13.57
CA MET A 232 2.08 18.46 -14.41
C MET A 232 2.70 18.64 -15.80
N ASP A 233 2.58 19.83 -16.41
CA ASP A 233 3.28 20.22 -17.64
C ASP A 233 4.80 20.02 -17.52
N GLU A 234 5.44 20.67 -16.54
CA GLU A 234 6.89 20.60 -16.40
C GLU A 234 7.36 19.20 -15.96
N PHE A 235 6.58 18.47 -15.14
CA PHE A 235 6.86 17.07 -14.84
C PHE A 235 6.77 16.18 -16.09
N PHE A 236 5.76 16.38 -16.95
CA PHE A 236 5.63 15.69 -18.23
C PHE A 236 6.81 15.98 -19.16
N HIS A 237 7.31 17.23 -19.19
CA HIS A 237 8.52 17.57 -19.95
C HIS A 237 9.81 16.97 -19.36
N VAL A 238 9.95 16.92 -18.03
CA VAL A 238 11.05 16.22 -17.35
C VAL A 238 11.02 14.72 -17.63
N PHE A 239 9.85 14.08 -17.51
CA PHE A 239 9.64 12.66 -17.82
C PHE A 239 10.11 12.34 -19.24
N ASN A 240 9.67 13.12 -20.23
CA ASN A 240 9.97 12.83 -21.63
C ASN A 240 11.48 12.98 -21.92
N ALA A 241 12.12 14.04 -21.43
CA ALA A 241 13.55 14.26 -21.63
C ALA A 241 14.41 13.14 -21.02
N LEU A 242 14.00 12.57 -19.88
CA LEU A 242 14.67 11.44 -19.25
C LEU A 242 14.38 10.12 -19.98
N TYR A 243 13.13 9.88 -20.39
CA TYR A 243 12.72 8.67 -21.10
C TYR A 243 13.38 8.57 -22.49
N GLU A 244 13.43 9.68 -23.24
CA GLU A 244 14.08 9.78 -24.55
C GLU A 244 15.62 9.67 -24.46
N ALA A 245 16.21 9.93 -23.29
CA ALA A 245 17.63 9.75 -22.99
C ALA A 245 17.94 8.44 -22.24
N GLU A 246 17.00 7.47 -22.25
CA GLU A 246 17.10 6.13 -21.62
C GLU A 246 17.43 6.15 -20.12
N LYS A 247 17.12 7.26 -19.43
CA LYS A 247 17.36 7.43 -17.98
C LYS A 247 16.26 6.76 -17.18
N GLN A 248 16.59 6.16 -16.04
CA GLN A 248 15.61 5.44 -15.23
C GLN A 248 14.63 6.41 -14.57
N ILE A 249 13.34 6.15 -14.76
CA ILE A 249 12.26 6.83 -14.03
C ILE A 249 11.61 5.81 -13.09
N VAL A 250 11.50 6.13 -11.80
CA VAL A 250 10.71 5.38 -10.82
C VAL A 250 9.76 6.32 -10.10
N VAL A 251 8.50 5.93 -10.00
CA VAL A 251 7.42 6.75 -9.45
C VAL A 251 6.58 5.92 -8.48
N THR A 252 6.19 6.49 -7.33
CA THR A 252 5.21 5.87 -6.43
C THR A 252 3.89 6.62 -6.37
N ALA A 253 2.80 5.91 -6.08
CA ALA A 253 1.45 6.50 -5.97
C ALA A 253 0.58 5.79 -4.90
N ASP A 254 -0.46 6.44 -4.39
CA ASP A 254 -1.45 5.77 -3.52
C ASP A 254 -2.39 4.80 -4.28
N ARG A 255 -2.51 4.99 -5.59
CA ARG A 255 -3.42 4.26 -6.50
C ARG A 255 -2.82 4.11 -7.91
N MET A 256 -3.47 3.33 -8.78
CA MET A 256 -3.02 3.18 -10.18
C MET A 256 -3.23 4.48 -11.00
N PRO A 257 -2.52 4.69 -12.13
CA PRO A 257 -2.58 5.97 -12.85
C PRO A 257 -3.98 6.41 -13.26
N GLY A 258 -4.84 5.48 -13.69
CA GLY A 258 -6.22 5.78 -14.11
C GLY A 258 -7.18 6.20 -12.99
N ASP A 259 -6.84 5.98 -11.71
CA ASP A 259 -7.69 6.34 -10.57
C ASP A 259 -7.33 7.71 -9.96
N MET A 260 -6.29 8.39 -10.49
CA MET A 260 -5.83 9.69 -10.01
C MET A 260 -6.66 10.84 -10.58
N GLN A 261 -7.68 11.24 -9.82
CA GLN A 261 -8.49 12.43 -10.14
C GLN A 261 -7.62 13.68 -10.28
N GLY A 262 -7.77 14.40 -11.39
CA GLY A 262 -6.97 15.59 -11.69
C GLY A 262 -5.60 15.30 -12.30
N MET A 263 -5.23 14.04 -12.55
CA MET A 263 -4.08 13.69 -13.38
C MET A 263 -4.48 13.71 -14.86
N GLU A 264 -3.61 14.21 -15.74
CA GLU A 264 -3.92 14.34 -17.17
C GLU A 264 -3.72 13.04 -17.96
N ASP A 265 -4.59 12.78 -18.96
CA ASP A 265 -4.54 11.58 -19.82
C ASP A 265 -3.16 11.34 -20.46
N ARG A 266 -2.44 12.40 -20.89
CA ARG A 266 -1.09 12.28 -21.48
C ARG A 266 -0.07 11.75 -20.48
N LEU A 267 -0.18 12.12 -19.22
CA LEU A 267 0.71 11.69 -18.14
C LEU A 267 0.28 10.32 -17.58
N ILE A 268 -1.03 10.07 -17.47
CA ILE A 268 -1.59 8.73 -17.20
C ILE A 268 -1.08 7.73 -18.24
N SER A 269 -1.10 8.09 -19.53
CA SER A 269 -0.56 7.23 -20.59
C SER A 269 0.92 6.92 -20.34
N ARG A 270 1.77 7.94 -20.17
CA ARG A 270 3.22 7.79 -19.93
C ARG A 270 3.55 6.91 -18.71
N LEU A 271 2.81 7.07 -17.61
CA LEU A 271 2.99 6.26 -16.40
C LEU A 271 2.61 4.77 -16.59
N ASN A 272 1.79 4.44 -17.60
CA ASN A 272 1.43 3.08 -17.98
C ASN A 272 2.31 2.48 -19.11
N TRP A 273 3.30 3.21 -19.67
CA TRP A 273 4.14 2.69 -20.76
C TRP A 273 5.14 1.61 -20.31
N GLY A 274 5.56 1.66 -19.04
CA GLY A 274 6.51 0.72 -18.46
C GLY A 274 5.85 -0.32 -17.55
N LEU A 275 6.52 -0.72 -16.48
CA LEU A 275 5.97 -1.69 -15.53
C LEU A 275 5.18 -1.00 -14.41
N VAL A 276 3.89 -1.32 -14.33
CA VAL A 276 3.00 -0.96 -13.22
C VAL A 276 2.93 -2.16 -12.26
N ALA A 277 3.36 -1.98 -11.00
CA ALA A 277 3.34 -3.01 -9.97
C ALA A 277 2.64 -2.54 -8.69
N ASP A 278 1.85 -3.43 -8.09
CA ASP A 278 1.08 -3.16 -6.87
C ASP A 278 1.74 -3.72 -5.60
N ILE A 279 1.44 -3.08 -4.48
CA ILE A 279 1.74 -3.56 -3.13
C ILE A 279 0.44 -3.65 -2.35
N LYS A 280 0.13 -4.86 -1.85
CA LYS A 280 -1.04 -5.18 -1.03
C LYS A 280 -0.64 -5.34 0.44
N ALA A 281 -1.63 -5.28 1.32
CA ALA A 281 -1.44 -5.55 2.74
C ALA A 281 -0.81 -6.95 2.95
N PRO A 282 0.26 -7.07 3.76
CA PRO A 282 0.96 -8.33 3.98
C PRO A 282 0.08 -9.38 4.67
N ASP A 283 0.27 -10.65 4.28
CA ASP A 283 -0.30 -11.83 4.95
C ASP A 283 0.27 -12.02 6.38
N LEU A 284 -0.27 -12.98 7.14
CA LEU A 284 0.10 -13.16 8.56
C LEU A 284 1.58 -13.52 8.73
N GLU A 285 2.11 -14.37 7.86
CA GLU A 285 3.50 -14.82 7.85
C GLU A 285 4.44 -13.65 7.56
N THR A 286 4.16 -12.89 6.51
CA THR A 286 4.89 -11.66 6.16
C THR A 286 4.82 -10.62 7.29
N ARG A 287 3.68 -10.47 8.00
CA ARG A 287 3.58 -9.57 9.17
C ARG A 287 4.44 -10.03 10.35
N VAL A 288 4.52 -11.33 10.64
CA VAL A 288 5.40 -11.86 11.70
C VAL A 288 6.87 -11.67 11.33
N ALA A 289 7.25 -11.94 10.08
CA ALA A 289 8.61 -11.72 9.59
C ALA A 289 9.02 -10.24 9.62
N ILE A 290 8.13 -9.32 9.27
CA ILE A 290 8.35 -7.86 9.41
C ILE A 290 8.56 -7.48 10.88
N LEU A 291 7.71 -7.97 11.81
CA LEU A 291 7.87 -7.69 13.25
C LEU A 291 9.22 -8.19 13.79
N LYS A 292 9.63 -9.41 13.42
CA LYS A 292 10.94 -9.95 13.80
C LYS A 292 12.08 -9.11 13.25
N GLN A 293 12.11 -8.86 11.95
CA GLN A 293 13.14 -8.04 11.31
C GLN A 293 13.24 -6.63 11.91
N LYS A 294 12.11 -6.04 12.33
CA LYS A 294 12.09 -4.74 13.02
C LYS A 294 12.60 -4.85 14.46
N ALA A 295 12.23 -5.91 15.18
CA ALA A 295 12.72 -6.18 16.53
C ALA A 295 14.25 -6.38 16.55
N ASP A 296 14.78 -7.16 15.60
CA ASP A 296 16.22 -7.41 15.46
C ASP A 296 17.02 -6.12 15.19
N VAL A 297 16.48 -5.23 14.33
CA VAL A 297 17.08 -3.92 14.02
C VAL A 297 17.03 -2.97 15.22
N ASP A 298 15.92 -2.95 15.96
CA ASP A 298 15.73 -2.10 17.15
C ASP A 298 16.32 -2.71 18.44
N ARG A 299 16.85 -3.94 18.37
CA ARG A 299 17.36 -4.75 19.50
C ARG A 299 16.31 -5.05 20.58
N ILE A 300 15.07 -5.29 20.16
CA ILE A 300 13.95 -5.70 21.03
C ILE A 300 13.93 -7.22 21.10
N ASP A 301 14.02 -7.80 22.30
CA ASP A 301 13.72 -9.22 22.51
C ASP A 301 12.21 -9.47 22.35
N LEU A 302 11.82 -10.00 21.20
CA LEU A 302 10.43 -10.23 20.82
C LEU A 302 10.14 -11.75 20.69
N PRO A 303 9.45 -12.37 21.67
CA PRO A 303 9.03 -13.77 21.58
C PRO A 303 8.13 -14.06 20.37
N ASP A 304 8.25 -15.26 19.80
CA ASP A 304 7.49 -15.69 18.61
C ASP A 304 5.98 -15.63 18.82
N ASP A 305 5.54 -16.03 20.01
CA ASP A 305 4.14 -16.08 20.38
C ASP A 305 3.53 -14.67 20.55
N VAL A 306 4.35 -13.70 20.98
CA VAL A 306 4.03 -12.27 21.08
C VAL A 306 4.02 -11.60 19.70
N ALA A 307 4.99 -11.94 18.84
CA ALA A 307 5.02 -11.48 17.44
C ALA A 307 3.77 -11.97 16.68
N LEU A 308 3.39 -13.23 16.83
CA LEU A 308 2.17 -13.81 16.27
C LEU A 308 0.90 -13.12 16.80
N HIS A 309 0.86 -12.78 18.09
CA HIS A 309 -0.25 -12.06 18.71
C HIS A 309 -0.40 -10.65 18.12
N LEU A 310 0.70 -9.87 18.09
CA LEU A 310 0.75 -8.55 17.44
C LEU A 310 0.31 -8.59 15.98
N ALA A 311 0.86 -9.52 15.17
CA ALA A 311 0.51 -9.68 13.77
C ALA A 311 -0.94 -10.16 13.55
N THR A 312 -1.55 -10.82 14.53
CA THR A 312 -2.96 -11.26 14.47
C THR A 312 -3.92 -10.10 14.75
N HIS A 313 -3.55 -9.19 15.64
CA HIS A 313 -4.36 -8.01 16.00
C HIS A 313 -4.18 -6.84 15.03
N VAL A 314 -2.97 -6.52 14.59
CA VAL A 314 -2.69 -5.39 13.68
C VAL A 314 -2.67 -5.89 12.23
N ARG A 315 -3.66 -5.45 11.43
CA ARG A 315 -3.91 -5.93 10.06
C ARG A 315 -3.98 -4.82 9.00
N SER A 316 -3.83 -3.57 9.41
CA SER A 316 -4.06 -2.36 8.61
C SER A 316 -2.94 -2.08 7.60
N ASN A 317 -1.74 -1.76 8.09
CA ASN A 317 -0.55 -1.48 7.27
C ASN A 317 0.74 -1.69 8.08
N VAL A 318 1.90 -1.64 7.42
CA VAL A 318 3.20 -1.91 8.04
C VAL A 318 3.59 -0.80 9.03
N ARG A 319 3.26 0.48 8.77
CA ARG A 319 3.57 1.59 9.69
C ARG A 319 2.85 1.42 11.04
N GLU A 320 1.59 0.98 11.04
CA GLU A 320 0.85 0.68 12.27
C GLU A 320 1.34 -0.59 12.98
N LEU A 321 1.83 -1.58 12.23
CA LEU A 321 2.43 -2.81 12.76
C LEU A 321 3.76 -2.51 13.49
N GLU A 322 4.67 -1.79 12.83
CA GLU A 322 5.92 -1.31 13.42
C GLU A 322 5.67 -0.35 14.60
N GLY A 323 4.76 0.62 14.44
CA GLY A 323 4.40 1.55 15.51
C GLY A 323 3.77 0.86 16.72
N SER A 324 3.08 -0.26 16.51
CA SER A 324 2.57 -1.09 17.61
C SER A 324 3.69 -1.83 18.34
N LEU A 325 4.67 -2.39 17.64
CA LEU A 325 5.87 -2.98 18.26
C LEU A 325 6.64 -1.94 19.09
N VAL A 326 6.89 -0.75 18.53
CA VAL A 326 7.56 0.36 19.23
C VAL A 326 6.76 0.80 20.46
N ARG A 327 5.43 0.92 20.37
CA ARG A 327 4.57 1.26 21.52
C ARG A 327 4.65 0.22 22.63
N VAL A 328 4.50 -1.07 22.32
CA VAL A 328 4.49 -2.12 23.35
C VAL A 328 5.87 -2.29 23.98
N SER A 329 6.96 -2.28 23.19
CA SER A 329 8.33 -2.34 23.72
C SER A 329 8.70 -1.13 24.60
N THR A 330 8.28 0.08 24.20
CA THR A 330 8.46 1.29 25.03
C THR A 330 7.71 1.17 26.36
N PHE A 331 6.46 0.69 26.35
CA PHE A 331 5.68 0.51 27.57
C PHE A 331 6.27 -0.58 28.48
N ALA A 332 6.81 -1.66 27.90
CA ALA A 332 7.49 -2.75 28.60
C ALA A 332 8.77 -2.26 29.30
N ALA A 333 9.59 -1.48 28.60
CA ALA A 333 10.77 -0.83 29.18
C ALA A 333 10.40 0.13 30.32
N LEU A 334 9.36 0.97 30.14
CA LEU A 334 8.89 1.90 31.17
C LEU A 334 8.36 1.19 32.43
N LYS A 335 7.76 0.00 32.29
CA LYS A 335 7.30 -0.83 33.41
C LYS A 335 8.38 -1.79 33.96
N ASN A 336 9.55 -1.89 33.33
CA ASN A 336 10.57 -2.92 33.58
C ASN A 336 9.99 -4.35 33.59
N GLN A 337 9.15 -4.66 32.60
CA GLN A 337 8.53 -5.97 32.42
C GLN A 337 8.92 -6.59 31.07
N PRO A 338 9.09 -7.93 30.96
CA PRO A 338 9.33 -8.60 29.69
C PRO A 338 8.09 -8.53 28.78
N LEU A 339 8.29 -8.67 27.47
CA LEU A 339 7.19 -8.70 26.51
C LEU A 339 6.35 -9.98 26.65
N SER A 340 5.06 -9.84 26.95
CA SER A 340 4.09 -10.93 27.06
C SER A 340 2.79 -10.64 26.29
N ARG A 341 1.93 -11.65 26.11
CA ARG A 341 0.64 -11.52 25.41
C ARG A 341 -0.38 -10.67 26.17
N GLU A 342 -0.38 -10.82 27.48
CA GLU A 342 -1.17 -10.03 28.43
C GLU A 342 -0.75 -8.56 28.32
N PHE A 343 0.57 -8.34 28.31
CA PHE A 343 1.18 -7.02 28.20
C PHE A 343 0.85 -6.31 26.87
N VAL A 344 0.91 -7.02 25.73
CA VAL A 344 0.44 -6.49 24.43
C VAL A 344 -1.01 -6.01 24.52
N SER A 345 -1.87 -6.79 25.18
CA SER A 345 -3.30 -6.50 25.23
C SER A 345 -3.60 -5.23 26.04
N GLU A 346 -2.89 -5.02 27.15
CA GLU A 346 -2.90 -3.78 27.92
C GLU A 346 -2.31 -2.60 27.12
N ALA A 347 -1.07 -2.75 26.63
CA ALA A 347 -0.28 -1.68 26.00
C ALA A 347 -0.85 -1.17 24.67
N LEU A 348 -1.58 -2.01 23.93
CA LEU A 348 -2.29 -1.58 22.73
C LEU A 348 -3.57 -0.78 23.05
N GLY A 349 -4.01 -0.73 24.31
CA GLY A 349 -5.32 -0.21 24.72
C GLY A 349 -6.48 -1.18 24.45
N VAL A 350 -6.18 -2.43 24.09
CA VAL A 350 -7.17 -3.47 23.75
C VAL A 350 -7.60 -4.19 25.04
N SER A 351 -8.14 -3.41 25.97
CA SER A 351 -8.74 -3.88 27.22
C SER A 351 -10.04 -4.65 26.93
N ALA A 352 -9.89 -5.89 26.47
CA ALA A 352 -10.97 -6.83 26.16
C ALA A 352 -12.13 -6.21 25.36
N ALA A 353 -11.81 -5.38 24.35
CA ALA A 353 -12.80 -4.94 23.37
C ALA A 353 -13.54 -6.18 22.84
N PRO A 354 -14.90 -6.20 22.87
CA PRO A 354 -15.65 -7.42 22.65
C PRO A 354 -15.28 -8.01 21.29
N ALA A 355 -15.12 -9.34 21.26
CA ALA A 355 -14.68 -10.06 20.07
C ALA A 355 -15.44 -9.57 18.84
N GLN A 356 -14.69 -9.03 17.85
CA GLN A 356 -15.20 -8.38 16.64
C GLN A 356 -16.50 -9.04 16.18
N PRO A 357 -17.64 -8.32 16.17
CA PRO A 357 -18.94 -8.94 15.98
C PRO A 357 -18.91 -9.80 14.72
N ALA A 358 -19.25 -11.09 14.90
CA ALA A 358 -19.00 -12.10 13.89
C ALA A 358 -19.59 -11.65 12.54
N PRO A 359 -18.84 -11.75 11.42
CA PRO A 359 -19.20 -11.12 10.17
C PRO A 359 -20.62 -11.51 9.79
N ILE A 360 -21.48 -10.50 9.64
CA ILE A 360 -22.93 -10.67 9.52
C ILE A 360 -23.20 -11.67 8.39
N SER A 361 -23.79 -12.82 8.73
CA SER A 361 -24.06 -13.87 7.75
C SER A 361 -25.45 -13.69 7.15
N ILE A 362 -25.66 -14.22 5.95
CA ILE A 362 -26.97 -14.20 5.28
C ILE A 362 -28.04 -14.92 6.14
N GLU A 363 -27.64 -15.90 6.95
CA GLU A 363 -28.51 -16.58 7.92
C GLU A 363 -28.90 -15.69 9.10
N SER A 364 -28.02 -14.82 9.61
CA SER A 364 -28.38 -13.81 10.62
C SER A 364 -29.36 -12.80 10.04
N VAL A 365 -29.08 -12.25 8.84
CA VAL A 365 -30.02 -11.37 8.13
C VAL A 365 -31.37 -12.05 7.91
N GLN A 366 -31.39 -13.32 7.51
CA GLN A 366 -32.63 -14.10 7.36
C GLN A 366 -33.36 -14.32 8.69
N LYS A 367 -32.67 -14.52 9.82
CA LYS A 367 -33.28 -14.64 11.16
C LYS A 367 -33.88 -13.32 11.64
N VAL A 368 -33.11 -12.23 11.65
CA VAL A 368 -33.56 -10.93 12.19
C VAL A 368 -34.74 -10.40 11.39
N VAL A 369 -34.69 -10.45 10.05
CA VAL A 369 -35.81 -10.02 9.20
C VAL A 369 -37.01 -10.98 9.31
N ALA A 370 -36.79 -12.29 9.51
CA ALA A 370 -37.88 -13.23 9.78
C ALA A 370 -38.62 -12.89 11.09
N SER A 371 -37.89 -12.69 12.19
CA SER A 371 -38.48 -12.33 13.49
C SER A 371 -39.17 -10.98 13.46
N HIS A 372 -38.54 -9.94 12.89
CA HIS A 372 -39.10 -8.58 12.83
C HIS A 372 -40.47 -8.54 12.14
N PHE A 373 -40.62 -9.25 11.02
CA PHE A 373 -41.89 -9.31 10.28
C PHE A 373 -42.78 -10.50 10.68
N SER A 374 -42.42 -11.26 11.71
CA SER A 374 -43.14 -12.47 12.16
C SER A 374 -43.40 -13.50 11.03
N VAL A 375 -42.46 -13.62 10.08
CA VAL A 375 -42.52 -14.57 8.97
C VAL A 375 -41.50 -15.69 9.17
N ARG A 376 -41.77 -16.91 8.69
CA ARG A 376 -40.83 -18.02 8.84
C ARG A 376 -39.71 -17.91 7.80
N ILE A 377 -38.48 -18.29 8.17
CA ILE A 377 -37.31 -18.31 7.25
C ILE A 377 -37.60 -19.18 6.00
N ALA A 378 -38.35 -20.27 6.14
CA ALA A 378 -38.79 -21.10 5.02
C ALA A 378 -39.68 -20.33 4.01
N ASP A 379 -40.54 -19.42 4.47
CA ASP A 379 -41.36 -18.58 3.60
C ASP A 379 -40.53 -17.48 2.91
N LEU A 380 -39.47 -16.96 3.55
CA LEU A 380 -38.50 -16.07 2.90
C LEU A 380 -37.78 -16.77 1.72
N LYS A 381 -37.46 -18.07 1.85
CA LYS A 381 -36.85 -18.86 0.76
C LYS A 381 -37.87 -19.37 -0.27
N GLY A 382 -39.13 -19.55 0.12
CA GLY A 382 -40.19 -20.12 -0.71
C GLY A 382 -40.58 -19.30 -1.95
N PRO A 383 -41.50 -19.82 -2.80
CA PRO A 383 -41.97 -19.15 -4.02
C PRO A 383 -43.10 -18.13 -3.78
N ARG A 384 -43.71 -18.11 -2.58
CA ARG A 384 -44.89 -17.30 -2.22
C ARG A 384 -44.65 -15.79 -2.48
N ARG A 385 -45.54 -15.13 -3.23
CA ARG A 385 -45.37 -13.73 -3.71
C ARG A 385 -46.26 -12.67 -3.05
N HIS A 386 -47.13 -13.03 -2.09
CA HIS A 386 -48.00 -12.05 -1.42
C HIS A 386 -47.18 -11.01 -0.63
N GLN A 387 -47.72 -9.79 -0.49
CA GLN A 387 -46.98 -8.61 -0.03
C GLN A 387 -46.31 -8.80 1.33
N GLY A 388 -47.01 -9.39 2.31
CA GLY A 388 -46.51 -9.66 3.67
C GLY A 388 -45.30 -10.61 3.77
N ILE A 389 -44.98 -11.39 2.74
CA ILE A 389 -43.73 -12.18 2.67
C ILE A 389 -42.79 -11.66 1.56
N SER A 390 -43.32 -10.97 0.54
CA SER A 390 -42.51 -10.37 -0.52
C SER A 390 -41.72 -9.14 -0.06
N ARG A 391 -42.34 -8.22 0.71
CA ARG A 391 -41.66 -7.02 1.25
C ARG A 391 -40.52 -7.41 2.21
N PRO A 392 -40.71 -8.30 3.21
CA PRO A 392 -39.60 -8.79 4.06
C PRO A 392 -38.50 -9.51 3.28
N ARG A 393 -38.84 -10.33 2.28
CA ARG A 393 -37.84 -11.03 1.45
C ARG A 393 -36.94 -10.05 0.69
N MET A 394 -37.50 -9.00 0.10
CA MET A 394 -36.71 -8.00 -0.62
C MET A 394 -35.81 -7.20 0.34
N ILE A 395 -36.30 -6.84 1.53
CA ILE A 395 -35.50 -6.21 2.59
C ILE A 395 -34.34 -7.12 3.02
N ALA A 396 -34.59 -8.41 3.25
CA ALA A 396 -33.56 -9.37 3.63
C ALA A 396 -32.49 -9.55 2.54
N MET A 397 -32.86 -9.53 1.25
CA MET A 397 -31.92 -9.57 0.13
C MET A 397 -31.07 -8.29 0.05
N TYR A 398 -31.69 -7.12 0.21
CA TYR A 398 -31.01 -5.82 0.22
C TYR A 398 -30.01 -5.73 1.39
N LEU A 399 -30.44 -6.05 2.61
CA LEU A 399 -29.56 -6.09 3.78
C LEU A 399 -28.43 -7.12 3.61
N SER A 400 -28.70 -8.28 3.00
CA SER A 400 -27.66 -9.27 2.69
C SER A 400 -26.59 -8.67 1.76
N ARG A 401 -26.99 -7.96 0.69
CA ARG A 401 -26.04 -7.35 -0.24
C ARG A 401 -25.23 -6.22 0.39
N GLN A 402 -25.83 -5.45 1.29
CA GLN A 402 -25.22 -4.28 1.93
C GLN A 402 -24.30 -4.64 3.11
N LEU A 403 -24.60 -5.70 3.87
CA LEU A 403 -23.92 -6.01 5.14
C LEU A 403 -22.95 -7.21 5.07
N THR A 404 -23.09 -8.09 4.08
CA THR A 404 -22.35 -9.38 4.07
C THR A 404 -21.29 -9.48 2.97
N GLY A 405 -21.20 -8.48 2.08
CA GLY A 405 -20.32 -8.47 0.90
C GLY A 405 -20.70 -9.44 -0.23
N ALA A 406 -21.53 -10.45 0.07
CA ALA A 406 -21.90 -11.57 -0.78
C ALA A 406 -22.42 -11.18 -2.18
N SER A 407 -22.16 -12.05 -3.15
CA SER A 407 -22.51 -11.82 -4.56
C SER A 407 -24.00 -12.01 -4.84
N PHE A 408 -24.54 -11.37 -5.90
CA PHE A 408 -25.96 -11.54 -6.27
C PHE A 408 -26.37 -13.01 -6.53
N PRO A 409 -25.55 -13.86 -7.20
CA PRO A 409 -25.86 -15.30 -7.33
C PRO A 409 -25.86 -16.06 -6.00
N GLU A 410 -24.91 -15.75 -5.12
CA GLU A 410 -24.77 -16.39 -3.80
C GLU A 410 -25.94 -16.07 -2.86
N ILE A 411 -26.36 -14.80 -2.84
CA ILE A 411 -27.58 -14.37 -2.14
C ILE A 411 -28.79 -15.09 -2.77
N GLY A 412 -28.88 -15.17 -4.09
CA GLY A 412 -29.92 -15.91 -4.81
C GLY A 412 -30.04 -17.38 -4.37
N LEU A 413 -28.90 -18.07 -4.29
CA LEU A 413 -28.79 -19.44 -3.79
C LEU A 413 -29.29 -19.56 -2.33
N ARG A 414 -28.78 -18.71 -1.43
CA ARG A 414 -29.12 -18.69 0.01
C ARG A 414 -30.59 -18.34 0.28
N PHE A 415 -31.26 -17.65 -0.64
CA PHE A 415 -32.70 -17.38 -0.64
C PHE A 415 -33.54 -18.42 -1.41
N GLY A 416 -33.03 -19.64 -1.59
CA GLY A 416 -33.77 -20.77 -2.14
C GLY A 416 -33.65 -20.88 -3.66
N GLY A 417 -32.42 -20.79 -4.19
CA GLY A 417 -32.13 -21.01 -5.61
C GLY A 417 -32.76 -19.99 -6.55
N LYS A 418 -32.89 -18.73 -6.12
CA LYS A 418 -33.48 -17.66 -6.93
C LYS A 418 -32.43 -17.02 -7.84
N ASP A 419 -32.84 -16.59 -9.03
CA ASP A 419 -31.93 -15.96 -9.99
C ASP A 419 -31.30 -14.68 -9.45
N HIS A 420 -30.03 -14.45 -9.80
CA HIS A 420 -29.28 -13.23 -9.44
C HIS A 420 -30.02 -11.95 -9.88
N SER A 421 -30.73 -11.99 -11.02
CA SER A 421 -31.59 -10.90 -11.53
C SER A 421 -32.75 -10.57 -10.60
N THR A 422 -33.32 -11.57 -9.91
CA THR A 422 -34.35 -11.36 -8.87
C THR A 422 -33.78 -10.61 -7.67
N VAL A 423 -32.53 -10.91 -7.27
CA VAL A 423 -31.85 -10.21 -6.17
C VAL A 423 -31.52 -8.77 -6.54
N ILE A 424 -31.02 -8.53 -7.76
CA ILE A 424 -30.74 -7.18 -8.28
C ILE A 424 -32.03 -6.34 -8.30
N ASN A 425 -33.13 -6.88 -8.82
CA ASN A 425 -34.42 -6.20 -8.87
C ASN A 425 -35.00 -5.94 -7.48
N ALA A 426 -34.79 -6.85 -6.52
CA ALA A 426 -35.17 -6.64 -5.11
C ALA A 426 -34.38 -5.50 -4.47
N CYS A 427 -33.06 -5.43 -4.66
CA CYS A 427 -32.22 -4.35 -4.12
C CYS A 427 -32.63 -2.99 -4.67
N LYS A 428 -32.69 -2.84 -6.00
CA LYS A 428 -33.10 -1.58 -6.66
C LYS A 428 -34.48 -1.10 -6.23
N ARG A 429 -35.43 -2.02 -6.01
CA ARG A 429 -36.78 -1.67 -5.56
C ARG A 429 -36.81 -1.22 -4.09
N ILE A 430 -35.98 -1.79 -3.22
CA ILE A 430 -35.86 -1.33 -1.83
C ILE A 430 -35.08 -0.02 -1.73
N GLU A 431 -34.13 0.24 -2.63
CA GLU A 431 -33.46 1.55 -2.78
C GLU A 431 -34.45 2.64 -3.21
N SER A 432 -35.21 2.41 -4.29
CA SER A 432 -36.22 3.35 -4.80
C SER A 432 -37.32 3.68 -3.77
N ILE A 433 -37.84 2.67 -3.05
CA ILE A 433 -38.88 2.91 -2.05
C ILE A 433 -38.30 3.64 -0.83
N GLN A 434 -37.05 3.40 -0.43
CA GLN A 434 -36.43 4.15 0.69
C GLN A 434 -36.23 5.65 0.44
N SER A 435 -36.18 6.10 -0.82
CA SER A 435 -36.19 7.55 -1.13
C SER A 435 -37.56 8.19 -0.88
N GLU A 436 -38.64 7.45 -1.09
CA GLU A 436 -40.03 7.92 -1.07
C GLU A 436 -40.74 7.68 0.27
N ASP A 437 -40.44 6.57 0.93
CA ASP A 437 -41.11 6.04 2.12
C ASP A 437 -40.19 6.15 3.36
N SER A 438 -40.57 6.99 4.33
CA SER A 438 -39.84 7.17 5.59
C SER A 438 -40.01 5.99 6.56
N GLU A 439 -41.19 5.35 6.60
CA GLU A 439 -41.47 4.18 7.45
C GLU A 439 -40.57 3.00 7.06
N LEU A 440 -40.37 2.78 5.75
CA LEU A 440 -39.42 1.78 5.27
C LEU A 440 -37.97 2.15 5.62
N ARG A 441 -37.61 3.42 5.51
CA ARG A 441 -36.25 3.91 5.82
C ARG A 441 -35.89 3.68 7.29
N GLU A 442 -36.81 4.01 8.19
CA GLU A 442 -36.70 3.76 9.64
C GLU A 442 -36.66 2.25 9.93
N THR A 443 -37.55 1.46 9.31
CA THR A 443 -37.55 -0.01 9.43
C THR A 443 -36.20 -0.63 9.01
N VAL A 444 -35.62 -0.17 7.90
CA VAL A 444 -34.31 -0.64 7.42
C VAL A 444 -33.17 -0.17 8.34
N ALA A 445 -33.24 1.02 8.92
CA ALA A 445 -32.28 1.50 9.90
C ALA A 445 -32.32 0.69 11.22
N ALA A 446 -33.52 0.41 11.75
CA ALA A 446 -33.71 -0.43 12.93
C ALA A 446 -33.18 -1.86 12.71
N LEU A 447 -33.47 -2.46 11.55
CA LEU A 447 -32.94 -3.77 11.18
C LEU A 447 -31.41 -3.79 11.06
N ARG A 448 -30.78 -2.70 10.59
CA ARG A 448 -29.32 -2.55 10.57
C ARG A 448 -28.74 -2.48 11.98
N GLN A 449 -29.37 -1.74 12.91
CA GLN A 449 -28.94 -1.65 14.30
C GLN A 449 -29.07 -3.00 15.03
N LEU A 450 -30.17 -3.72 14.83
CA LEU A 450 -30.36 -5.07 15.37
C LEU A 450 -29.29 -6.05 14.88
N LEU A 451 -28.93 -6.00 13.59
CA LEU A 451 -27.86 -6.81 13.00
C LEU A 451 -26.44 -6.40 13.45
N ALA A 452 -26.25 -5.16 13.93
CA ALA A 452 -25.00 -4.69 14.50
C ALA A 452 -24.81 -5.03 16.00
N HIS A 453 -25.86 -5.56 16.64
CA HIS A 453 -25.90 -5.79 18.10
C HIS A 453 -26.28 -7.22 18.50
N GLU A 454 -26.39 -8.18 17.57
CA GLU A 454 -26.64 -9.60 17.87
C GLU A 454 -25.38 -10.27 18.48
N PRO A 455 -25.35 -10.62 19.80
CA PRO A 455 -24.22 -11.34 20.37
C PRO A 455 -24.21 -12.79 19.88
N ALA A 456 -23.02 -13.34 19.61
CA ALA A 456 -22.85 -14.63 18.93
C ALA A 456 -23.23 -15.87 19.78
N HIS A 457 -24.53 -16.05 20.06
CA HIS A 457 -25.04 -17.10 20.94
C HIS A 457 -25.59 -18.33 20.19
N ALA A 458 -24.84 -18.83 19.19
CA ALA A 458 -25.28 -19.91 18.29
C ALA A 458 -24.28 -21.09 18.18
N ALA A 459 -23.59 -21.43 19.28
CA ALA A 459 -22.59 -22.51 19.31
C ALA A 459 -22.67 -23.41 20.57
N ARG A 460 -23.88 -23.62 21.12
CA ARG A 460 -24.12 -24.62 22.18
C ARG A 460 -25.39 -25.43 21.86
N CYS A 461 -25.21 -26.67 21.45
CA CYS A 461 -26.31 -27.63 21.40
C CYS A 461 -26.70 -28.04 22.83
N PRO A 462 -27.97 -27.95 23.24
CA PRO A 462 -28.46 -28.75 24.36
C PRO A 462 -28.57 -30.22 23.93
N PRO A 463 -28.38 -31.20 24.83
CA PRO A 463 -28.70 -32.60 24.55
C PRO A 463 -30.22 -32.79 24.42
N ASP A 464 -30.64 -33.77 23.62
CA ASP A 464 -32.05 -34.01 23.31
C ASP A 464 -32.93 -34.26 24.56
N ARG A 465 -34.16 -33.73 24.49
CA ARG A 465 -35.25 -34.09 25.39
C ARG A 465 -36.53 -34.35 24.59
N HIS A 466 -36.79 -35.62 24.29
CA HIS A 466 -38.07 -36.07 23.76
C HIS A 466 -39.20 -35.80 24.79
N PRO A 467 -40.34 -35.20 24.39
CA PRO A 467 -41.44 -34.92 25.30
C PRO A 467 -42.67 -35.83 25.06
N SER A 468 -42.71 -37.00 25.70
CA SER A 468 -43.95 -37.80 25.81
C SER A 468 -43.92 -38.81 26.96
N GLU A 469 -44.50 -38.46 28.12
CA GLU A 469 -45.70 -39.14 28.67
C GLU A 469 -46.15 -38.51 30.01
N ARG A 470 -47.33 -38.89 30.51
CA ARG A 470 -48.02 -38.27 31.66
C ARG A 470 -47.93 -39.12 32.95
N PRO A 471 -48.09 -38.51 34.14
CA PRO A 471 -47.64 -39.13 35.40
C PRO A 471 -48.62 -40.14 36.02
N VAL A 472 -48.06 -41.16 36.68
CA VAL A 472 -48.77 -42.12 37.55
C VAL A 472 -48.15 -42.09 38.97
N ARG A 473 -48.92 -42.52 39.98
CA ARG A 473 -48.67 -42.26 41.41
C ARG A 473 -47.60 -43.15 42.07
N ARG A 474 -47.11 -42.67 43.23
CA ARG A 474 -46.15 -43.34 44.14
C ARG A 474 -46.64 -44.70 44.67
N ALA A 475 -45.70 -45.63 44.89
CA ALA A 475 -45.78 -46.74 45.85
C ALA A 475 -44.41 -46.94 46.56
N ARG A 476 -44.36 -47.75 47.63
CA ARG A 476 -43.17 -47.95 48.50
C ARG A 476 -42.26 -49.11 48.04
N PRO A 477 -40.96 -49.11 48.41
CA PRO A 477 -40.03 -50.22 48.16
C PRO A 477 -40.06 -51.30 49.27
N PRO A 478 -39.65 -52.56 48.97
CA PRO A 478 -39.33 -53.58 49.95
C PRO A 478 -37.83 -53.95 50.04
N ALA A 479 -37.50 -54.61 51.16
CA ALA A 479 -36.20 -54.95 51.75
C ALA A 479 -35.15 -55.73 50.93
N ARG A 480 -33.92 -55.76 51.47
CA ARG A 480 -32.80 -56.65 51.10
C ARG A 480 -33.06 -58.12 51.50
N ARG A 481 -32.41 -59.07 50.81
CA ARG A 481 -31.80 -60.29 51.41
C ARG A 481 -30.74 -60.90 50.46
N SER A 482 -29.92 -61.78 51.02
CA SER A 482 -28.80 -62.56 50.41
C SER A 482 -28.55 -63.79 51.31
N PRO A 483 -27.64 -64.73 51.02
CA PRO A 483 -26.91 -65.04 49.77
C PRO A 483 -27.12 -66.53 49.33
N ASP A 484 -26.11 -67.12 48.66
CA ASP A 484 -25.85 -68.55 48.31
C ASP A 484 -26.08 -68.98 46.85
N SER A 485 -25.31 -69.94 46.28
CA SER A 485 -23.91 -70.38 46.51
C SER A 485 -23.43 -71.29 45.35
N ARG A 486 -22.11 -71.54 45.21
CA ARG A 486 -21.46 -72.61 44.38
C ARG A 486 -21.57 -72.44 42.84
N SER A 487 -20.66 -72.96 42.00
CA SER A 487 -19.29 -73.50 42.17
C SER A 487 -18.58 -73.77 40.82
N ALA A 488 -17.23 -73.76 40.81
CA ALA A 488 -16.32 -74.45 39.86
C ALA A 488 -16.29 -73.97 38.37
N SER A 489 -15.14 -73.50 37.87
CA SER A 489 -14.11 -74.27 37.10
C SER A 489 -14.44 -74.46 35.60
N ASN A 490 -13.52 -74.36 34.62
CA ASN A 490 -12.06 -74.54 34.69
C ASN A 490 -11.26 -73.69 33.68
N SER A 491 -9.94 -73.69 33.89
CA SER A 491 -8.85 -72.98 33.22
C SER A 491 -8.52 -73.33 31.74
N SER A 492 -7.67 -72.48 31.11
CA SER A 492 -6.61 -72.81 30.11
C SER A 492 -7.00 -73.39 28.72
N SER A 493 -6.27 -73.18 27.61
CA SER A 493 -5.20 -72.23 27.25
C SER A 493 -4.87 -72.30 25.74
N LEU A 494 -4.25 -71.25 25.19
CA LEU A 494 -3.28 -71.22 24.05
C LEU A 494 -3.26 -72.38 23.01
N ALA A 495 -3.50 -72.07 21.73
CA ALA A 495 -2.61 -72.40 20.58
C ALA A 495 -3.18 -71.93 19.22
N SER A 496 -2.33 -71.86 18.19
CA SER A 496 -2.68 -71.60 16.77
C SER A 496 -1.70 -72.37 15.86
N PRO A 497 -1.80 -72.25 14.53
CA PRO A 497 -2.68 -72.97 13.59
C PRO A 497 -1.88 -74.07 12.82
N PRO A 498 -2.36 -74.72 11.73
CA PRO A 498 -2.22 -74.12 10.38
C PRO A 498 -3.12 -74.62 9.20
N ARG A 499 -3.55 -73.68 8.34
CA ARG A 499 -3.53 -73.70 6.84
C ARG A 499 -4.22 -74.78 5.97
N ARG A 500 -4.65 -74.30 4.77
CA ARG A 500 -4.86 -74.97 3.44
C ARG A 500 -6.20 -75.74 3.29
N ARG A 501 -6.80 -75.92 2.08
CA ARG A 501 -6.39 -75.67 0.65
C ARG A 501 -7.67 -75.34 -0.22
N ARG A 502 -7.59 -74.48 -1.28
CA ARG A 502 -7.72 -74.77 -2.75
C ARG A 502 -9.03 -75.46 -3.23
N ILE A 503 -9.62 -75.24 -4.43
CA ILE A 503 -9.46 -74.36 -5.64
C ILE A 503 -10.88 -74.33 -6.35
N SER A 504 -11.30 -73.63 -7.42
CA SER A 504 -10.79 -73.10 -8.73
C SER A 504 -11.21 -71.61 -8.95
N ARG A 505 -11.02 -70.85 -10.05
CA ARG A 505 -10.48 -70.96 -11.44
C ARG A 505 -11.42 -71.42 -12.58
N HIS A 506 -11.34 -70.89 -13.82
CA HIS A 506 -10.50 -69.83 -14.47
C HIS A 506 -11.43 -68.66 -14.96
N ARG A 507 -11.20 -67.75 -15.93
CA ARG A 507 -10.13 -67.56 -16.95
C ARG A 507 -9.67 -66.09 -17.16
N GLU A 508 -9.84 -65.53 -18.36
CA GLU A 508 -9.22 -64.37 -19.05
C GLU A 508 -10.18 -63.90 -20.19
N ALA A 509 -10.05 -62.79 -20.96
CA ALA A 509 -9.44 -61.44 -20.85
C ALA A 509 -9.70 -60.67 -22.20
N TRP A 510 -9.07 -59.49 -22.45
CA TRP A 510 -9.10 -58.64 -23.69
C TRP A 510 -10.43 -57.90 -24.00
N GLY A 511 -10.52 -56.78 -24.76
CA GLY A 511 -9.47 -55.85 -25.26
C GLY A 511 -9.94 -54.82 -26.35
N SER A 512 -9.93 -53.51 -26.02
CA SER A 512 -9.71 -52.29 -26.86
C SER A 512 -10.38 -52.00 -28.26
N ARG A 513 -11.16 -50.89 -28.35
CA ARG A 513 -11.39 -49.95 -29.52
C ARG A 513 -12.13 -50.48 -30.79
N PRO A 514 -12.55 -49.64 -31.80
CA PRO A 514 -12.96 -48.21 -31.88
C PRO A 514 -14.32 -47.95 -32.66
N SER A 515 -14.59 -46.70 -33.06
CA SER A 515 -15.75 -46.15 -33.85
C SER A 515 -15.76 -46.52 -35.37
N PRO A 516 -16.81 -46.22 -36.21
CA PRO A 516 -16.97 -44.87 -36.83
C PRO A 516 -18.37 -44.40 -37.44
N THR A 517 -18.50 -43.06 -37.62
CA THR A 517 -19.16 -42.22 -38.70
C THR A 517 -20.51 -42.49 -39.43
N ALA A 518 -21.23 -41.36 -39.71
CA ALA A 518 -21.93 -40.93 -40.97
C ALA A 518 -23.47 -40.66 -40.94
N GLY A 519 -23.94 -39.72 -41.80
CA GLY A 519 -25.36 -39.30 -42.04
C GLY A 519 -25.91 -39.76 -43.41
N PRO A 520 -26.87 -39.07 -44.12
CA PRO A 520 -27.27 -37.64 -44.04
C PRO A 520 -28.78 -37.29 -44.33
N ALA A 521 -29.06 -36.01 -44.66
CA ALA A 521 -30.19 -35.45 -45.48
C ALA A 521 -31.57 -35.09 -44.85
N ALA A 522 -32.34 -34.25 -45.58
CA ALA A 522 -33.63 -33.62 -45.22
C ALA A 522 -34.52 -33.41 -46.48
N PRO A 523 -35.82 -33.00 -46.36
CA PRO A 523 -36.26 -31.77 -47.09
C PRO A 523 -37.48 -30.96 -46.55
N ARG A 524 -37.53 -29.65 -46.94
CA ARG A 524 -38.66 -28.78 -47.46
C ARG A 524 -40.12 -29.04 -46.99
N LEU A 525 -41.06 -28.07 -46.81
CA LEU A 525 -41.20 -26.58 -47.02
C LEU A 525 -42.38 -26.07 -46.09
N ARG A 526 -43.16 -24.96 -46.21
CA ARG A 526 -43.45 -23.92 -47.24
C ARG A 526 -43.68 -22.48 -46.68
N ARG A 527 -44.88 -21.87 -46.81
CA ARG A 527 -45.29 -20.44 -46.59
C ARG A 527 -46.83 -20.26 -46.78
N PRO A 528 -47.56 -19.10 -46.61
CA PRO A 528 -47.15 -17.69 -46.92
C PRO A 528 -47.76 -16.48 -46.11
N SER A 529 -47.32 -15.25 -46.49
CA SER A 529 -47.98 -13.90 -46.37
C SER A 529 -48.23 -13.27 -44.97
N ALA A 530 -48.31 -11.94 -44.78
CA ALA A 530 -48.35 -10.77 -45.69
C ALA A 530 -47.46 -9.58 -45.23
N GLU A 531 -47.56 -8.39 -45.87
CA GLU A 531 -46.62 -7.23 -45.78
C GLU A 531 -47.35 -5.84 -45.57
N PRO A 532 -46.80 -4.60 -45.78
CA PRO A 532 -47.06 -3.45 -44.86
C PRO A 532 -47.59 -2.15 -45.53
N PRO A 533 -47.57 -1.00 -44.82
CA PRO A 533 -47.49 0.34 -45.45
C PRO A 533 -46.29 1.22 -44.96
N ARG A 534 -46.19 2.48 -45.46
CA ARG A 534 -44.96 3.32 -45.52
C ARG A 534 -45.10 4.75 -44.95
N ALA A 535 -43.98 5.35 -44.51
CA ALA A 535 -43.52 6.75 -44.72
C ALA A 535 -42.08 6.90 -44.13
N ALA A 536 -41.01 7.49 -44.71
CA ALA A 536 -40.78 8.70 -45.54
C ALA A 536 -40.89 10.02 -44.74
N ARG A 537 -39.94 10.98 -44.71
CA ARG A 537 -38.86 11.43 -45.63
C ARG A 537 -37.58 11.83 -44.85
N LEU A 538 -36.32 11.60 -45.29
CA LEU A 538 -35.51 12.14 -46.42
C LEU A 538 -34.77 13.47 -46.14
N PHE A 539 -33.43 13.44 -46.07
CA PHE A 539 -32.52 14.49 -46.60
C PHE A 539 -31.18 13.86 -47.04
N VAL A 540 -30.34 14.59 -47.78
CA VAL A 540 -29.52 14.04 -48.90
C VAL A 540 -28.04 14.48 -48.89
N LEU A 541 -27.17 13.53 -49.30
CA LEU A 541 -25.82 13.61 -49.91
C LEU A 541 -24.95 14.89 -49.69
N SER A 542 -23.65 14.76 -49.40
CA SER A 542 -22.72 14.15 -50.37
C SER A 542 -21.32 13.83 -49.82
N ARG A 543 -20.61 12.93 -50.52
CA ARG A 543 -19.15 12.74 -50.45
C ARG A 543 -18.57 12.96 -51.85
N ARG A 544 -17.41 13.62 -51.97
CA ARG A 544 -16.58 13.58 -53.18
C ARG A 544 -15.33 12.73 -52.94
N ARG A 545 -14.90 11.98 -53.96
CA ARG A 545 -13.59 11.33 -54.06
C ARG A 545 -12.66 12.22 -54.89
N VAL A 546 -11.35 12.08 -54.67
CA VAL A 546 -10.28 12.38 -55.65
C VAL A 546 -9.36 11.15 -55.67
N HIS A 547 -8.68 10.86 -56.79
CA HIS A 547 -8.12 9.53 -57.05
C HIS A 547 -6.95 9.56 -58.05
N PHE A 548 -6.01 8.60 -57.92
CA PHE A 548 -4.88 8.29 -58.82
C PHE A 548 -3.76 9.36 -59.00
N PRO A 549 -2.56 8.99 -59.53
CA PRO A 549 -2.09 7.65 -59.91
C PRO A 549 -0.78 7.16 -59.25
N GLN A 550 -0.53 5.85 -59.33
CA GLN A 550 0.82 5.25 -59.29
C GLN A 550 1.35 5.04 -60.72
N ARG A 551 2.68 4.93 -60.85
CA ARG A 551 3.36 4.27 -61.98
C ARG A 551 4.51 3.40 -61.46
N SER A 552 4.97 2.47 -62.31
CA SER A 552 5.73 1.30 -61.92
C SER A 552 7.23 1.39 -62.18
N VAL A 553 8.00 0.68 -61.34
CA VAL A 553 9.18 -0.16 -61.67
C VAL A 553 10.11 0.32 -62.79
N GLU A 554 11.36 0.61 -62.42
CA GLU A 554 12.54 0.04 -63.11
C GLU A 554 13.75 -0.02 -62.17
N GLN A 555 14.68 -0.94 -62.46
CA GLN A 555 15.94 -1.18 -61.74
C GLN A 555 16.97 -1.63 -62.80
N PRO A 556 18.27 -1.29 -62.67
CA PRO A 556 19.16 -2.37 -62.21
C PRO A 556 20.37 -1.97 -61.36
N ALA A 557 20.99 -3.03 -60.87
CA ALA A 557 22.18 -3.27 -60.06
C ALA A 557 23.52 -2.54 -60.41
N ASP A 558 24.39 -2.58 -59.39
CA ASP A 558 25.86 -2.77 -59.39
C ASP A 558 26.82 -1.85 -60.17
N ASN A 559 27.76 -1.24 -59.43
CA ASN A 559 29.10 -1.84 -59.33
C ASN A 559 29.95 -1.34 -58.14
N LEU A 560 31.00 -2.11 -57.79
CA LEU A 560 32.02 -1.73 -56.81
C LEU A 560 33.18 -0.94 -57.48
N GLY A 561 33.92 -0.13 -56.72
CA GLY A 561 35.00 0.71 -57.31
C GLY A 561 35.93 1.38 -56.30
N THR A 562 36.75 0.58 -55.61
CA THR A 562 37.81 1.03 -54.68
C THR A 562 38.90 1.87 -55.37
N LEU A 563 39.42 2.96 -54.76
CA LEU A 563 40.86 3.13 -54.40
C LEU A 563 41.33 4.55 -54.00
N ALA A 564 42.21 4.57 -52.99
CA ALA A 564 43.44 5.35 -52.81
C ALA A 564 43.51 6.89 -52.93
N SER A 565 44.23 7.47 -51.97
CA SER A 565 44.80 8.83 -51.99
C SER A 565 46.00 8.95 -52.96
N PRO A 566 46.42 10.20 -53.26
CA PRO A 566 47.84 10.52 -53.37
C PRO A 566 48.30 11.49 -52.27
N LEU A 567 49.59 11.43 -51.94
CA LEU A 567 50.28 12.24 -50.91
C LEU A 567 51.31 13.18 -51.57
N ARG A 568 51.69 14.25 -50.84
CA ARG A 568 52.78 15.22 -51.13
C ARG A 568 52.58 16.16 -52.33
N ARG A 569 52.59 17.48 -52.04
CA ARG A 569 53.81 18.33 -52.03
C ARG A 569 53.58 19.51 -51.08
N GLY A 570 54.67 20.02 -50.49
CA GLY A 570 54.66 20.90 -49.30
C GLY A 570 55.42 20.21 -48.19
#